data_AF-A0A1M6BRS9-F1
#
_entry.id   AF-A0A1M6BRS9-F1
#
_cell.length_a   1.000
_cell.length_b   1.000
_cell.length_c   1.000
_cell.angle_alpha   90.00
_cell.angle_beta   90.00
_cell.angle_gamma   90.00
#
_symmetry.space_group_name_H-M   'P 1'
#
loop_
_entity.id
_entity.type
_entity.pdbx_description
1 polymer ?
#
loop_
_entity_poly.entity_id
_entity_poly.type
_entity_poly.pdbx_seq_one_letter_code
_entity_poly.pdbx_strand_id
1 'polypeptide(L)'
;MKKQILVLVMVFLMFPLAAIAMQHGESHGGMSMGGSMIMLQDIEVDGVMASGHMLDTREKMAALGMKETHHFMVGFMNTEGEGLSDGVVALKIQAPDGSVGGPIRLMAMNGAFGSDVTLDQKGMYKFTIGSKLADGKKRSFEMSYHSK
;
A
#
# COMPACT_ATOMS: atom_id res chain seq x y z
N MET A 1 -4.24 20.54 -69.42
CA MET A 1 -5.55 19.94 -69.76
C MET A 1 -5.68 18.69 -68.89
N LYS A 2 -6.71 18.37 -68.11
CA LYS A 2 -8.05 18.91 -67.83
C LYS A 2 -8.38 18.52 -66.37
N LYS A 3 -9.21 19.34 -65.72
CA LYS A 3 -9.70 19.18 -64.34
C LYS A 3 -10.87 18.17 -64.28
N GLN A 4 -11.15 17.72 -63.05
CA GLN A 4 -12.40 17.12 -62.53
C GLN A 4 -12.52 15.59 -62.76
N ILE A 5 -13.05 14.76 -61.86
CA ILE A 5 -14.29 14.86 -61.08
C ILE A 5 -14.20 14.01 -59.78
N LEU A 6 -14.89 14.49 -58.74
CA LEU A 6 -15.21 13.90 -57.44
C LEU A 6 -16.47 13.02 -57.53
N VAL A 7 -16.45 11.79 -57.00
CA VAL A 7 -17.61 10.93 -56.62
C VAL A 7 -17.09 9.99 -55.52
N LEU A 8 -17.40 10.07 -54.22
CA LEU A 8 -18.64 9.97 -53.42
C LEU A 8 -19.25 8.55 -53.30
N VAL A 9 -19.24 8.05 -52.05
CA VAL A 9 -20.08 7.01 -51.40
C VAL A 9 -19.74 5.53 -51.59
N MET A 10 -19.37 4.86 -50.49
CA MET A 10 -20.08 3.71 -49.89
C MET A 10 -19.38 3.26 -48.59
N VAL A 11 -19.95 3.56 -47.42
CA VAL A 11 -20.66 2.61 -46.54
C VAL A 11 -19.82 1.37 -46.22
N PHE A 12 -19.24 1.30 -45.01
CA PHE A 12 -18.90 0.01 -44.40
C PHE A 12 -18.97 0.07 -42.86
N LEU A 13 -19.95 -0.70 -42.37
CA LEU A 13 -20.06 -1.44 -41.09
C LEU A 13 -20.25 -0.73 -39.73
N MET A 14 -21.46 -0.98 -39.21
CA MET A 14 -21.89 -0.97 -37.82
C MET A 14 -21.06 -1.88 -36.89
N PHE A 15 -20.82 -1.38 -35.67
CA PHE A 15 -20.74 -1.98 -34.30
C PHE A 15 -20.16 -3.40 -34.09
N PRO A 16 -19.58 -3.77 -32.91
CA PRO A 16 -19.68 -3.11 -31.59
C PRO A 16 -18.33 -2.99 -30.83
N LEU A 17 -18.20 -2.02 -29.92
CA LEU A 17 -17.31 -2.23 -28.76
C LEU A 17 -18.19 -2.28 -27.52
N ALA A 18 -18.43 -3.50 -27.06
CA ALA A 18 -19.05 -3.76 -25.78
C ALA A 18 -18.23 -3.06 -24.69
N ALA A 19 -18.88 -2.16 -23.95
CA ALA A 19 -18.40 -1.76 -22.66
C ALA A 19 -18.46 -3.00 -21.76
N ILE A 20 -17.32 -3.67 -21.58
CA ILE A 20 -17.15 -4.61 -20.47
C ILE A 20 -17.08 -3.72 -19.22
N ALA A 21 -18.24 -3.53 -18.58
CA ALA A 21 -18.27 -3.17 -17.19
C ALA A 21 -17.58 -4.33 -16.44
N MET A 22 -16.30 -4.13 -16.10
CA MET A 22 -15.59 -4.99 -15.17
C MET A 22 -16.31 -4.88 -13.84
N GLN A 23 -17.18 -5.83 -13.59
CA GLN A 23 -17.74 -6.10 -12.29
C GLN A 23 -16.61 -6.59 -11.40
N HIS A 24 -15.98 -5.67 -10.68
CA HIS A 24 -15.00 -6.00 -9.67
C HIS A 24 -15.76 -6.57 -8.47
N GLY A 25 -15.91 -7.89 -8.47
CA GLY A 25 -16.29 -8.65 -7.30
C GLY A 25 -15.13 -8.61 -6.32
N GLU A 26 -15.32 -7.93 -5.20
CA GLU A 26 -14.51 -8.18 -4.02
C GLU A 26 -15.41 -8.65 -2.87
N SER A 27 -15.51 -9.97 -2.81
CA SER A 27 -15.83 -10.70 -1.59
C SER A 27 -14.63 -10.58 -0.64
N HIS A 28 -14.52 -9.48 0.10
CA HIS A 28 -13.63 -9.42 1.27
C HIS A 28 -14.36 -10.00 2.48
N GLY A 29 -14.34 -11.33 2.57
CA GLY A 29 -14.61 -12.06 3.81
C GLY A 29 -13.49 -11.80 4.81
N GLY A 30 -13.45 -10.61 5.39
CA GLY A 30 -12.47 -10.22 6.39
C GLY A 30 -12.73 -10.95 7.69
N MET A 31 -11.89 -11.95 8.00
CA MET A 31 -11.75 -12.45 9.36
C MET A 31 -11.40 -11.26 10.25
N SER A 32 -12.24 -10.99 11.26
CA SER A 32 -12.06 -9.89 12.20
C SER A 32 -10.80 -10.12 13.04
N MET A 33 -9.67 -9.58 12.57
CA MET A 33 -8.43 -9.51 13.33
C MET A 33 -8.66 -8.53 14.48
N GLY A 34 -9.09 -9.02 15.64
CA GLY A 34 -9.42 -8.17 16.79
C GLY A 34 -8.32 -7.14 17.08
N GLY A 35 -8.72 -5.87 17.14
CA GLY A 35 -7.85 -4.70 17.29
C GLY A 35 -8.42 -3.55 16.47
N SER A 36 -8.25 -2.32 16.93
CA SER A 36 -8.68 -1.15 16.16
C SER A 36 -7.69 -0.92 15.02
N MET A 37 -8.17 -1.03 13.78
CA MET A 37 -7.37 -0.71 12.60
C MET A 37 -7.19 0.82 12.51
N ILE A 38 -5.93 1.24 12.40
CA ILE A 38 -5.50 2.62 12.24
C ILE A 38 -5.00 2.77 10.80
N MET A 39 -5.69 3.61 10.02
CA MET A 39 -5.27 3.93 8.66
C MET A 39 -4.18 5.01 8.72
N LEU A 40 -3.05 4.77 8.05
CA LEU A 40 -2.04 5.79 7.80
C LEU A 40 -2.30 6.46 6.44
N GLN A 41 -1.44 7.43 6.10
CA GLN A 41 -1.52 8.15 4.83
C GLN A 41 -1.11 7.25 3.67
N ASP A 42 -1.82 7.35 2.54
CA ASP A 42 -1.37 6.78 1.26
C ASP A 42 -0.33 7.70 0.62
N ILE A 43 0.79 7.12 0.16
CA ILE A 43 1.89 7.88 -0.44
C ILE A 43 2.29 7.24 -1.76
N GLU A 44 2.26 8.00 -2.85
CA GLU A 44 2.73 7.55 -4.16
C GLU A 44 4.17 8.01 -4.42
N VAL A 45 5.03 7.09 -4.84
CA VAL A 45 6.40 7.37 -5.28
C VAL A 45 6.71 6.51 -6.52
N ASP A 46 7.11 7.17 -7.60
CA ASP A 46 7.50 6.52 -8.86
C ASP A 46 6.46 5.49 -9.37
N GLY A 47 5.18 5.90 -9.38
CA GLY A 47 4.05 5.09 -9.86
C GLY A 47 3.69 3.90 -8.96
N VAL A 48 4.18 3.88 -7.72
CA VAL A 48 3.80 2.90 -6.70
C VAL A 48 3.15 3.61 -5.53
N MET A 49 1.91 3.25 -5.23
CA MET A 49 1.18 3.70 -4.06
C MET A 49 1.50 2.79 -2.88
N ALA A 50 1.92 3.36 -1.76
CA ALA A 50 2.10 2.68 -0.49
C ALA A 50 0.96 3.05 0.46
N SER A 51 0.23 2.05 0.94
CA SER A 51 -0.88 2.21 1.90
C SER A 51 -0.51 1.61 3.24
N GLY A 52 -0.26 2.48 4.22
CA GLY A 52 0.13 2.08 5.56
C GLY A 52 -1.09 1.81 6.45
N HIS A 53 -1.05 0.72 7.20
CA HIS A 53 -2.05 0.38 8.20
C HIS A 53 -1.35 -0.05 9.48
N MET A 54 -1.98 0.18 10.62
CA MET A 54 -1.54 -0.42 11.88
C MET A 54 -2.72 -1.04 12.59
N LEU A 55 -2.48 -2.17 13.25
CA LEU A 55 -3.41 -2.75 14.20
C LEU A 55 -2.89 -2.47 15.60
N ASP A 56 -3.70 -1.89 16.48
CA ASP A 56 -3.36 -1.88 17.91
C ASP A 56 -3.46 -3.31 18.44
N THR A 57 -2.32 -3.88 18.82
CA THR A 57 -2.19 -5.25 19.34
C THR A 57 -1.76 -5.27 20.79
N ARG A 58 -1.68 -4.12 21.47
CA ARG A 58 -1.09 -3.98 22.82
C ARG A 58 -1.67 -4.97 23.82
N GLU A 59 -3.00 -5.10 23.88
CA GLU A 59 -3.66 -6.02 24.80
C GLU A 59 -3.30 -7.49 24.51
N LYS A 60 -3.32 -7.88 23.23
CA LYS A 60 -2.99 -9.24 22.78
C LYS A 60 -1.53 -9.58 23.05
N MET A 61 -0.62 -8.67 22.73
CA MET A 61 0.81 -8.87 22.92
C MET A 61 1.17 -8.91 24.42
N ALA A 62 0.57 -8.02 25.23
CA ALA A 62 0.76 -8.04 26.67
C ALA A 62 0.27 -9.35 27.31
N ALA A 63 -0.86 -9.90 26.85
CA ALA A 63 -1.35 -11.20 27.32
C ALA A 63 -0.40 -12.36 27.00
N LEU A 64 0.44 -12.22 25.97
CA LEU A 64 1.49 -13.16 25.60
C LEU A 64 2.86 -12.82 26.23
N GLY A 65 2.95 -11.78 27.06
CA GLY A 65 4.20 -11.32 27.67
C GLY A 65 5.16 -10.61 26.68
N MET A 66 4.64 -10.17 25.54
CA MET A 66 5.38 -9.44 24.50
C MET A 66 5.26 -7.92 24.69
N LYS A 67 6.25 -7.17 24.23
CA LYS A 67 6.35 -5.71 24.44
C LYS A 67 5.81 -4.88 23.28
N GLU A 68 5.64 -5.53 22.13
CA GLU A 68 5.14 -4.94 20.91
C GLU A 68 3.71 -4.45 21.12
N THR A 69 3.38 -3.30 20.53
CA THR A 69 2.11 -2.63 20.80
C THR A 69 1.25 -2.50 19.56
N HIS A 70 1.86 -2.57 18.38
CA HIS A 70 1.15 -2.48 17.12
C HIS A 70 1.69 -3.50 16.12
N HIS A 71 0.82 -3.98 15.23
CA HIS A 71 1.23 -4.65 14.02
C HIS A 71 1.24 -3.62 12.87
N PHE A 72 2.42 -3.25 12.37
CA PHE A 72 2.55 -2.36 11.22
C PHE A 72 2.39 -3.17 9.93
N MET A 73 1.62 -2.65 8.97
CA MET A 73 1.43 -3.22 7.65
C MET A 73 1.57 -2.14 6.58
N VAL A 74 2.13 -2.49 5.44
CA VAL A 74 2.13 -1.64 4.24
C VAL A 74 1.80 -2.48 3.02
N GLY A 75 0.77 -2.07 2.29
CA GLY A 75 0.43 -2.58 0.97
C GLY A 75 1.08 -1.72 -0.10
N PHE A 76 1.41 -2.31 -1.24
CA PHE A 76 1.89 -1.59 -2.41
C PHE A 76 1.01 -1.90 -3.61
N MET A 77 0.74 -0.89 -4.44
CA MET A 77 -0.05 -1.02 -5.66
C MET A 77 0.58 -0.23 -6.80
N ASN A 78 0.57 -0.75 -8.01
CA ASN A 78 0.99 0.00 -9.20
C ASN A 78 -0.15 0.89 -9.75
N THR A 79 0.14 1.68 -10.79
CA THR A 79 -0.85 2.54 -11.45
C THR A 79 -1.98 1.78 -12.15
N GLU A 80 -1.84 0.47 -12.36
CA GLU A 80 -2.84 -0.40 -12.99
C GLU A 80 -3.78 -1.05 -11.96
N GLY A 81 -3.55 -0.81 -10.66
CA GLY A 81 -4.32 -1.40 -9.57
C GLY A 81 -3.81 -2.79 -9.12
N GLU A 82 -2.67 -3.24 -9.63
CA GLU A 82 -2.07 -4.53 -9.26
C GLU A 82 -1.30 -4.41 -7.94
N GLY A 83 -1.59 -5.32 -7.00
CA GLY A 83 -0.89 -5.42 -5.73
C GLY A 83 0.55 -5.93 -5.88
N LEU A 84 1.52 -5.21 -5.33
CA LEU A 84 2.94 -5.56 -5.38
C LEU A 84 3.35 -6.20 -4.04
N SER A 85 3.50 -7.52 -4.03
CA SER A 85 3.76 -8.31 -2.80
C SER A 85 5.10 -9.06 -2.79
N ASP A 86 5.93 -8.88 -3.83
CA ASP A 86 7.28 -9.46 -3.91
C ASP A 86 8.37 -8.38 -3.80
N GLY A 87 9.42 -8.72 -3.06
CA GLY A 87 10.58 -7.86 -2.83
C GLY A 87 11.05 -7.79 -1.37
N VAL A 88 11.87 -6.78 -1.11
CA VAL A 88 12.41 -6.51 0.23
C VAL A 88 11.89 -5.16 0.71
N VAL A 89 11.29 -5.16 1.89
CA VAL A 89 10.75 -3.95 2.51
C VAL A 89 11.29 -3.84 3.94
N ALA A 90 11.68 -2.64 4.33
CA ALA A 90 12.16 -2.34 5.66
C ALA A 90 11.51 -1.04 6.18
N LEU A 91 11.21 -1.04 7.47
CA LEU A 91 10.68 0.09 8.20
C LEU A 91 11.75 0.67 9.12
N LYS A 92 11.88 1.98 9.14
CA LYS A 92 12.60 2.72 10.17
C LYS A 92 11.63 3.61 10.92
N ILE A 93 11.76 3.65 12.24
CA ILE A 93 10.87 4.40 13.12
C ILE A 93 11.68 5.48 13.83
N GLN A 94 11.21 6.72 13.75
CA GLN A 94 11.63 7.80 14.62
C GLN A 94 10.55 8.03 15.68
N ALA A 95 10.94 7.98 16.95
CA ALA A 95 10.06 8.21 18.09
C ALA A 95 9.86 9.70 18.37
N PRO A 96 8.85 10.08 19.20
CA PRO A 96 8.55 11.47 19.53
C PRO A 96 9.72 12.25 20.18
N ASP A 97 10.57 11.57 20.95
CA ASP A 97 11.80 12.14 21.52
C ASP A 97 12.93 12.38 20.50
N GLY A 98 12.70 12.02 19.24
CA GLY A 98 13.66 12.14 18.14
C GLY A 98 14.61 10.95 17.98
N SER A 99 14.56 9.96 18.88
CA SER A 99 15.36 8.74 18.76
C SER A 99 14.96 7.94 17.51
N VAL A 100 15.94 7.33 16.86
CA VAL A 100 15.76 6.60 15.60
C VAL A 100 16.18 5.16 15.79
N GLY A 101 15.26 4.23 15.54
CA GLY A 101 15.53 2.80 15.57
C GLY A 101 16.34 2.29 14.38
N GLY A 102 16.89 1.09 14.53
CA GLY A 102 17.45 0.34 13.41
C GLY A 102 16.38 -0.07 12.37
N PRO A 103 16.79 -0.50 11.16
CA PRO A 103 15.84 -0.99 10.16
C PRO A 103 15.19 -2.29 10.61
N ILE A 104 13.86 -2.33 10.59
CA ILE A 104 13.02 -3.50 10.87
C ILE A 104 12.62 -4.09 9.53
N ARG A 105 12.98 -5.35 9.27
CA ARG A 105 12.55 -6.03 8.04
C ARG A 105 11.06 -6.34 8.13
N LEU A 106 10.30 -5.98 7.11
CA LEU A 106 8.90 -6.31 7.00
C LEU A 106 8.73 -7.63 6.24
N MET A 107 7.88 -8.50 6.76
CA MET A 107 7.61 -9.82 6.20
C MET A 107 6.40 -9.76 5.28
N ALA A 108 6.51 -10.34 4.09
CA ALA A 108 5.40 -10.43 3.16
C ALA A 108 4.36 -11.44 3.68
N MET A 109 3.13 -10.99 3.93
CA MET A 109 2.00 -11.78 4.41
C MET A 109 0.70 -11.22 3.85
N ASN A 110 -0.14 -12.08 3.25
CA ASN A 110 -1.48 -11.75 2.77
C ASN A 110 -1.55 -10.51 1.84
N GLY A 111 -0.59 -10.36 0.92
CA GLY A 111 -0.57 -9.25 -0.03
C GLY A 111 -0.03 -7.92 0.52
N ALA A 112 0.41 -7.89 1.79
CA ALA A 112 1.07 -6.75 2.41
C ALA A 112 2.41 -7.15 3.04
N PHE A 113 3.18 -6.16 3.48
CA PHE A 113 4.40 -6.37 4.26
C PHE A 113 4.17 -5.87 5.68
N GLY A 114 4.46 -6.69 6.69
CA GLY A 114 4.21 -6.30 8.07
C GLY A 114 5.22 -6.80 9.10
N SER A 115 5.18 -6.19 10.27
CA SER A 115 5.99 -6.55 11.44
C SER A 115 5.38 -5.96 12.71
N ASP A 116 5.57 -6.64 13.82
CA ASP A 116 5.18 -6.12 15.13
C ASP A 116 6.21 -5.07 15.60
N VAL A 117 5.70 -3.94 16.09
CA VAL A 117 6.51 -2.78 16.49
C VAL A 117 6.11 -2.28 17.87
N THR A 118 7.04 -1.64 18.56
CA THR A 118 6.79 -1.01 19.86
C THR A 118 6.67 0.51 19.68
N LEU A 119 5.47 1.03 19.96
CA LEU A 119 5.17 2.46 20.09
C LEU A 119 4.73 2.71 21.55
N ASP A 120 5.67 3.11 22.40
CA ASP A 120 5.53 3.23 23.86
C ASP A 120 5.49 4.68 24.37
N GLN A 121 5.94 5.63 23.55
CA GLN A 121 5.84 7.07 23.82
C GLN A 121 4.57 7.67 23.20
N LYS A 122 4.06 8.73 23.85
CA LYS A 122 3.01 9.59 23.29
C LYS A 122 3.63 10.66 22.38
N GLY A 123 2.93 11.02 21.31
CA GLY A 123 3.36 12.05 20.36
C GLY A 123 3.53 11.53 18.94
N MET A 124 4.24 12.31 18.11
CA MET A 124 4.42 12.03 16.69
C MET A 124 5.55 11.01 16.45
N TYR A 125 5.20 9.89 15.84
CA TYR A 125 6.15 8.99 15.21
C TYR A 125 6.26 9.30 13.72
N LYS A 126 7.48 9.12 13.19
CA LYS A 126 7.72 9.11 11.75
C LYS A 126 8.17 7.73 11.31
N PHE A 127 7.61 7.27 10.22
CA PHE A 127 7.87 5.99 9.60
C PHE A 127 8.52 6.23 8.25
N THR A 128 9.72 5.70 8.05
CA THR A 128 10.37 5.65 6.74
C THR A 128 10.33 4.22 6.24
N ILE A 129 9.58 3.98 5.18
CA ILE A 129 9.45 2.68 4.52
C ILE A 129 10.38 2.66 3.32
N GLY A 130 11.46 1.88 3.40
CA GLY A 130 12.33 1.58 2.27
C GLY A 130 11.88 0.31 1.57
N SER A 131 11.75 0.33 0.25
CA SER A 131 11.42 -0.87 -0.54
C SER A 131 12.38 -1.08 -1.71
N LYS A 132 12.54 -2.35 -2.07
CA LYS A 132 13.03 -2.81 -3.37
C LYS A 132 12.10 -3.92 -3.83
N LEU A 133 11.11 -3.57 -4.65
CA LEU A 133 10.08 -4.47 -5.13
C LEU A 133 10.60 -5.30 -6.32
N ALA A 134 9.73 -6.13 -6.92
CA ALA A 134 10.06 -6.98 -8.07
C ALA A 134 10.67 -6.24 -9.27
N ASP A 135 10.34 -4.95 -9.44
CA ASP A 135 10.93 -4.09 -10.48
C ASP A 135 12.41 -3.70 -10.22
N GLY A 136 12.94 -4.09 -9.07
CA GLY A 136 14.32 -3.83 -8.66
C GLY A 136 14.63 -2.39 -8.27
N LYS A 137 13.66 -1.46 -8.38
CA LYS A 137 13.85 -0.05 -8.04
C LYS A 137 13.75 0.16 -6.54
N LYS A 138 14.67 0.96 -6.00
CA LYS A 138 14.63 1.36 -4.59
C LYS A 138 13.69 2.56 -4.43
N ARG A 139 12.77 2.48 -3.47
CA ARG A 139 11.87 3.59 -3.12
C ARG A 139 11.89 3.85 -1.63
N SER A 140 11.54 5.07 -1.24
CA SER A 140 11.37 5.47 0.16
C SER A 140 10.06 6.22 0.30
N PHE A 141 9.25 5.83 1.28
CA PHE A 141 7.96 6.45 1.60
C PHE A 141 8.01 6.95 3.04
N GLU A 142 7.41 8.10 3.30
CA GLU A 142 7.36 8.69 4.64
C GLU A 142 5.92 8.82 5.10
N MET A 143 5.62 8.26 6.28
CA MET A 143 4.30 8.33 6.92
C MET A 143 4.48 8.79 8.36
N SER A 144 3.43 9.37 8.95
CA SER A 144 3.44 9.79 10.35
C SER A 144 2.20 9.33 11.10
N TYR A 145 2.37 9.05 12.38
CA TYR A 145 1.29 8.68 13.29
C TYR A 145 1.42 9.44 14.61
N HIS A 146 0.29 9.92 15.15
CA HIS A 146 0.26 10.57 16.44
C HIS A 146 -0.34 9.61 17.48
N SER A 147 0.51 9.07 18.36
CA SER A 147 0.10 8.22 19.48
C SER A 147 -0.43 9.08 20.63
N LYS A 148 -1.64 8.77 21.12
CA LYS A 148 -2.37 9.54 22.15
C LYS A 148 -2.15 9.04 23.57
#